data_AF-A0A7W1MWH6-F1
#
_entry.id   AF-A0A7W1MWH6-F1
#
_cell.length_a   1.000
_cell.length_b   1.000
_cell.length_c   1.000
_cell.angle_alpha   90.00
_cell.angle_beta   90.00
_cell.angle_gamma   90.00
#
_symmetry.space_group_name_H-M   'P 1'
#
loop_
_entity.id
_entity.type
_entity.pdbx_description
1 polymer ?
#
loop_
_entity_poly.entity_id
_entity_poly.type
_entity_poly.pdbx_seq_one_letter_code
_entity_poly.pdbx_strand_id
1 'polypeptide(L)'
;MRTFGGFLFHGARVYGEVRSGEVHLLRQPFWRGVDFSGEVRSLGELVIDLPVDPGKVIAVGLNYADHIKEMQRSEIGSPLIWFKAPSSLLPHEGTIEIAFPEHKTDFETELAIVIGTRAKDL
;
A
#
# COMPACT_ATOMS: atom_id res chain seq x y z
N MET A 1 2.08 15.85 10.25
CA MET A 1 2.15 14.46 9.77
C MET A 1 3.05 14.44 8.54
N ARG A 2 3.91 13.44 8.38
CA ARG A 2 4.78 13.30 7.19
C ARG A 2 4.14 12.29 6.24
N THR A 3 4.23 12.53 4.94
CA THR A 3 3.65 11.65 3.91
C THR A 3 4.76 11.21 2.98
N PHE A 4 4.98 9.90 2.86
CA PHE A 4 6.00 9.36 1.97
C PHE A 4 5.37 8.49 0.89
N GLY A 5 6.04 8.41 -0.25
CA GLY A 5 5.61 7.59 -1.37
C GLY A 5 6.77 7.06 -2.19
N GLY A 6 6.44 6.09 -3.04
CA GLY A 6 7.24 5.66 -4.18
C GLY A 6 6.61 6.24 -5.44
N PHE A 7 7.44 6.60 -6.40
CA PHE A 7 7.01 7.25 -7.63
C PHE A 7 7.84 6.76 -8.80
N LEU A 8 7.35 6.96 -10.02
CA LEU A 8 8.15 6.83 -11.24
C LEU A 8 8.39 8.21 -11.84
N PHE A 9 9.66 8.48 -12.16
CA PHE A 9 10.09 9.66 -12.92
C PHE A 9 10.86 9.18 -14.15
N HIS A 10 10.34 9.44 -15.35
CA HIS A 10 10.89 8.95 -16.62
C HIS A 10 11.20 7.43 -16.61
N GLY A 11 10.33 6.64 -15.98
CA GLY A 11 10.47 5.19 -15.86
C GLY A 11 11.41 4.71 -14.74
N ALA A 12 12.15 5.61 -14.08
CA ALA A 12 12.97 5.27 -12.92
C ALA A 12 12.19 5.40 -11.62
N ARG A 13 12.29 4.40 -10.74
CA ARG A 13 11.67 4.44 -9.42
C ARG A 13 12.43 5.39 -8.50
N VAL A 14 11.70 6.30 -7.87
CA VAL A 14 12.20 7.26 -6.88
C VAL A 14 11.32 7.22 -5.63
N TYR A 15 11.86 7.66 -4.50
CA TYR A 15 11.12 7.79 -3.25
C TYR A 15 11.17 9.24 -2.77
N GLY A 16 10.15 9.67 -2.05
CA GLY A 16 10.09 11.07 -1.62
C GLY A 16 9.10 11.32 -0.49
N GLU A 17 9.28 12.48 0.15
CA GLU A 17 8.27 13.05 1.05
C GLU A 17 7.40 14.04 0.27
N VAL A 18 6.08 13.86 0.33
CA VAL A 18 5.10 14.76 -0.27
C VAL A 18 4.87 15.94 0.65
N ARG A 19 5.04 17.16 0.12
CA ARG A 19 4.79 18.42 0.82
C ARG A 19 4.08 19.39 -0.12
N SER A 20 2.84 19.74 0.19
CA SER A 20 2.08 20.77 -0.54
C SER A 20 2.05 20.60 -2.06
N GLY A 21 1.93 19.37 -2.56
CA GLY A 21 1.91 19.07 -4.01
C GLY A 21 3.30 18.91 -4.64
N GLU A 22 4.37 19.03 -3.86
CA GLU A 22 5.73 18.73 -4.27
C GLU A 22 6.22 17.42 -3.65
N VAL A 23 7.19 16.80 -4.29
CA VAL A 23 7.88 15.61 -3.80
C VAL A 23 9.36 15.94 -3.61
N HIS A 24 9.78 15.95 -2.35
CA HIS A 24 11.19 16.08 -1.98
C HIS A 24 11.85 14.72 -2.07
N LEU A 25 12.71 14.54 -3.07
CA LEU A 25 13.28 13.24 -3.40
C LEU A 25 14.29 12.79 -2.34
N LEU A 26 14.28 11.48 -2.09
CA LEU A 26 15.18 10.79 -1.20
C LEU A 26 16.22 10.01 -2.00
N ARG A 27 17.44 9.94 -1.48
CA ARG A 27 18.54 9.13 -2.05
C ARG A 27 18.31 7.62 -1.90
N GLN A 28 17.40 7.24 -1.00
CA GLN A 28 17.08 5.86 -0.67
C GLN A 28 15.61 5.74 -0.20
N PRO A 29 15.05 4.52 -0.15
CA PRO A 29 13.71 4.31 0.40
C PRO A 29 13.58 4.80 1.85
N PHE A 30 12.48 5.47 2.19
CA PHE A 30 12.30 6.11 3.50
C PHE A 30 12.33 5.12 4.68
N TRP A 31 12.02 3.84 4.46
CA TRP A 31 12.11 2.80 5.50
C TRP A 31 13.55 2.30 5.76
N ARG A 32 14.53 2.69 4.93
CA ARG A 32 15.97 2.51 5.22
C ARG A 32 16.58 3.73 5.91
N GLY A 33 15.84 4.83 5.99
CA GLY A 33 16.28 6.10 6.54
C GLY A 33 15.91 7.26 5.62
N VAL A 34 15.71 8.44 6.20
CA VAL A 34 15.35 9.65 5.47
C VAL A 34 16.62 10.42 5.14
N ASP A 35 17.02 10.39 3.87
CA ASP A 35 18.16 11.13 3.34
C ASP A 35 17.74 11.84 2.04
N PHE A 36 17.67 13.17 2.06
CA PHE A 36 17.19 13.97 0.93
C PHE A 36 18.27 14.18 -0.12
N SER A 37 17.92 14.03 -1.40
CA SER A 37 18.86 14.32 -2.48
C SER A 37 19.12 15.82 -2.67
N GLY A 38 18.19 16.66 -2.17
CA GLY A 38 18.11 18.09 -2.46
C GLY A 38 17.24 18.41 -3.68
N GLU A 39 16.82 17.39 -4.42
CA GLU A 39 15.93 17.56 -5.58
C GLU A 39 14.47 17.60 -5.16
N VAL A 40 13.70 18.44 -5.85
CA VAL A 40 12.26 18.57 -5.70
C VAL A 40 11.61 18.40 -7.07
N ARG A 41 10.44 17.76 -7.11
CA ARG A 41 9.60 17.62 -8.31
C ARG A 41 8.17 17.98 -7.97
N SER A 42 7.41 18.45 -8.96
CA SER A 42 5.96 18.55 -8.78
C SER A 42 5.37 17.14 -8.73
N LEU A 43 4.40 16.90 -7.85
CA LEU A 43 3.70 15.62 -7.79
C LEU A 43 3.03 15.28 -9.14
N GLY A 44 2.57 16.30 -9.88
CA GLY A 44 1.95 16.11 -11.18
C GLY A 44 2.90 15.68 -12.30
N GLU A 45 4.22 15.75 -12.08
CA GLU A 45 5.23 15.25 -13.03
C GLU A 45 5.57 13.77 -12.79
N LEU A 46 5.03 13.18 -11.73
CA LEU A 46 5.36 11.84 -11.26
C LEU A 46 4.17 10.91 -11.41
N VAL A 47 4.45 9.64 -11.69
CA VAL A 47 3.46 8.58 -11.53
C VAL A 47 3.53 8.07 -10.10
N ILE A 48 2.40 8.02 -9.39
CA ILE A 48 2.34 7.51 -8.02
C ILE A 48 2.40 5.98 -8.07
N ASP A 49 3.50 5.43 -7.57
CA ASP A 49 3.79 4.00 -7.54
C ASP A 49 3.53 3.42 -6.14
N LEU A 50 3.78 2.13 -5.96
CA LEU A 50 3.73 1.48 -4.65
C LEU A 50 4.61 2.23 -3.64
N PRO A 51 4.06 2.59 -2.46
CA PRO A 51 4.80 3.36 -1.47
C PRO A 51 5.92 2.56 -0.83
N VAL A 52 5.85 1.23 -0.86
CA VAL A 52 6.87 0.32 -0.32
C VAL A 52 7.10 -0.89 -1.25
N ASP A 53 8.10 -1.70 -0.93
CA ASP A 53 8.39 -2.97 -1.60
C ASP A 53 8.28 -4.14 -0.59
N PRO A 54 7.06 -4.63 -0.33
CA PRO A 54 6.82 -5.61 0.73
C PRO A 54 7.13 -7.03 0.28
N GLY A 55 7.82 -7.81 1.11
CA GLY A 55 8.03 -9.24 0.86
C GLY A 55 6.78 -10.11 1.06
N LYS A 56 5.71 -9.58 1.66
CA LYS A 56 4.41 -10.24 1.87
C LYS A 56 3.32 -9.22 2.16
N VAL A 57 2.08 -9.55 1.83
CA VAL A 57 0.88 -8.80 2.23
C VAL A 57 0.05 -9.72 3.12
N ILE A 58 -0.30 -9.25 4.32
CA ILE A 58 -1.12 -9.97 5.30
C ILE A 58 -2.43 -9.21 5.44
N ALA A 59 -3.56 -9.91 5.30
CA ALA A 59 -4.89 -9.34 5.40
C ALA A 59 -5.65 -9.94 6.59
N VAL A 60 -6.62 -9.19 7.09
CA VAL A 60 -7.46 -9.55 8.23
C VAL A 60 -8.92 -9.43 7.84
N GLY A 61 -9.64 -10.55 7.81
CA GLY A 61 -11.05 -10.55 7.48
C GLY A 61 -11.94 -10.32 8.67
N LEU A 62 -13.17 -9.88 8.37
CA LEU A 62 -14.25 -9.76 9.34
C LEU A 62 -13.83 -8.89 10.55
N ASN A 63 -13.07 -7.82 10.29
CA ASN A 63 -12.54 -6.93 11.32
C ASN A 63 -13.41 -5.66 11.55
N TYR A 64 -14.59 -5.60 10.95
CA TYR A 64 -15.59 -4.54 11.12
C TYR A 64 -16.95 -5.16 11.43
N ALA A 65 -17.52 -4.82 12.59
CA ALA A 65 -18.77 -5.42 13.08
C ALA A 65 -19.94 -5.28 12.09
N ASP A 66 -20.04 -4.15 11.40
CA ASP A 66 -21.11 -3.92 10.43
C ASP A 66 -20.93 -4.77 9.17
N HIS A 67 -19.70 -5.01 8.73
CA HIS A 67 -19.42 -5.91 7.63
C HIS A 67 -19.71 -7.39 7.99
N ILE A 68 -19.45 -7.80 9.24
CA ILE A 68 -19.84 -9.14 9.72
C ILE A 68 -21.36 -9.34 9.62
N LYS A 69 -22.13 -8.35 10.07
CA LYS A 69 -23.60 -8.38 10.00
C LYS A 69 -24.09 -8.43 8.56
N GLU A 70 -23.52 -7.62 7.67
CA GLU A 70 -23.82 -7.61 6.23
C GLU A 70 -23.62 -8.99 5.60
N MET A 71 -22.49 -9.64 5.90
CA MET A 71 -22.19 -10.98 5.40
C MET A 71 -23.00 -12.09 6.06
N GLN A 72 -23.87 -11.77 7.04
CA GLN A 72 -24.62 -12.74 7.85
C GLN A 72 -23.71 -13.79 8.50
N ARG A 73 -22.49 -13.37 8.89
CA ARG A 73 -21.50 -14.22 9.55
C ARG A 73 -21.59 -14.06 11.07
N SER A 74 -21.10 -15.05 11.80
CA SER A 74 -20.88 -14.93 13.24
C SER A 74 -19.52 -14.27 13.52
N GLU A 75 -19.41 -13.56 14.63
CA GLU A 75 -18.12 -13.07 15.11
C GLU A 75 -17.15 -14.24 15.31
N ILE A 76 -15.89 -14.03 14.93
CA ILE A 76 -14.83 -15.01 15.10
C ILE A 76 -13.99 -14.56 16.29
N GLY A 77 -13.79 -15.43 17.28
CA GLY A 77 -13.03 -15.12 18.51
C GLY A 77 -11.51 -14.93 18.31
N SER A 78 -11.03 -15.02 17.07
CA SER A 78 -9.63 -14.81 16.69
C SER A 78 -9.57 -14.18 15.29
N PRO A 79 -8.54 -13.35 14.99
CA PRO A 79 -8.39 -12.75 13.66
C PRO A 79 -8.32 -13.80 12.55
N LEU A 80 -9.13 -13.60 11.50
CA LEU A 80 -9.05 -14.41 10.29
C LEU A 80 -7.94 -13.86 9.39
N ILE A 81 -6.78 -14.53 9.39
CA ILE A 81 -5.58 -14.08 8.66
C ILE A 81 -5.40 -14.84 7.35
N TRP A 82 -5.08 -14.13 6.27
CA TRP A 82 -4.60 -14.72 5.02
C TRP A 82 -3.53 -13.85 4.35
N PHE A 83 -2.97 -14.36 3.25
CA PHE A 83 -1.91 -13.69 2.50
C PHE A 83 -2.37 -13.34 1.08
N LYS A 84 -1.88 -12.20 0.57
CA LYS A 84 -1.90 -11.88 -0.86
C LYS A 84 -0.47 -11.90 -1.38
N ALA A 85 -0.30 -12.37 -2.61
CA ALA A 85 0.99 -12.34 -3.28
C ALA A 85 1.42 -10.87 -3.52
N PRO A 86 2.67 -10.46 -3.23
CA PRO A 86 3.14 -9.11 -3.54
C PRO A 86 2.98 -8.72 -5.02
N SER A 87 3.00 -9.70 -5.92
CA SER A 87 2.73 -9.50 -7.36
C SER A 87 1.31 -9.06 -7.69
N SER A 88 0.37 -9.08 -6.73
CA SER A 88 -0.99 -8.55 -6.91
C SER A 88 -1.10 -7.05 -6.62
N LEU A 89 -0.02 -6.40 -6.20
CA LEU A 89 -0.01 -4.96 -5.92
C LEU A 89 0.07 -4.17 -7.22
N LEU A 90 -0.70 -3.08 -7.30
CA LEU A 90 -0.75 -2.19 -8.45
C LEU A 90 -0.43 -0.74 -8.01
N PRO A 91 0.20 0.07 -8.88
CA PRO A 91 0.38 1.50 -8.62
C PRO A 91 -0.99 2.22 -8.54
N HIS A 92 -0.98 3.48 -8.15
CA HIS A 92 -2.17 4.32 -8.21
C HIS A 92 -2.74 4.34 -9.64
N GLU A 93 -4.07 4.29 -9.76
CA GLU A 93 -4.79 4.19 -11.05
C GLU A 93 -4.43 2.93 -11.88
N GLY A 94 -3.74 1.95 -11.29
CA GLY A 94 -3.46 0.67 -11.93
C GLY A 94 -4.75 -0.08 -12.27
N THR A 95 -4.74 -0.77 -13.41
CA THR A 95 -5.89 -1.54 -13.89
C THR A 95 -5.97 -2.89 -13.18
N ILE A 96 -7.13 -3.19 -12.59
CA ILE A 96 -7.41 -4.51 -12.01
C ILE A 96 -7.84 -5.46 -13.14
N GLU A 97 -7.08 -6.52 -13.35
CA GLU A 97 -7.43 -7.57 -14.32
C GLU A 97 -8.28 -8.66 -13.66
N ILE A 98 -9.51 -8.85 -14.16
CA ILE A 98 -10.41 -9.90 -13.70
C ILE A 98 -10.16 -11.17 -14.52
N ALA A 99 -9.43 -12.11 -13.92
CA ALA A 99 -9.02 -13.34 -14.61
C ALA A 99 -10.20 -14.29 -14.94
N PHE A 100 -11.25 -14.28 -14.12
CA PHE A 100 -12.44 -15.15 -14.27
C PHE A 100 -13.72 -14.30 -14.25
N PRO A 101 -14.13 -13.73 -15.39
CA PRO A 101 -15.27 -12.82 -15.48
C PRO A 101 -16.61 -13.45 -15.06
N GLU A 102 -16.71 -14.77 -15.10
CA GLU A 102 -17.87 -15.55 -14.69
C GLU A 102 -18.03 -15.64 -13.16
N HIS A 103 -16.95 -15.39 -12.40
CA HIS A 103 -17.00 -15.38 -10.95
C HIS A 103 -17.46 -14.01 -10.43
N LYS A 104 -18.17 -14.00 -9.30
CA LYS A 104 -18.45 -12.76 -8.58
C LYS A 104 -17.15 -12.24 -7.97
N THR A 105 -16.62 -11.14 -8.52
CA THR A 105 -15.55 -10.37 -7.90
C THR A 105 -16.15 -9.24 -7.07
N ASP A 106 -15.59 -9.01 -5.88
CA ASP A 106 -16.00 -7.95 -4.97
C ASP A 106 -14.83 -7.01 -4.66
N PHE A 107 -15.14 -5.84 -4.11
CA PHE A 107 -14.13 -4.88 -3.67
C PHE A 107 -14.15 -4.72 -2.14
N GLU A 108 -12.96 -4.60 -1.55
CA GLU A 108 -12.79 -4.37 -0.11
C GLU A 108 -11.91 -3.13 0.07
N THR A 109 -12.45 -2.10 0.72
CA THR A 109 -11.68 -0.88 1.06
C THR A 109 -11.11 -1.03 2.46
N GLU A 110 -9.79 -1.02 2.57
CA GLU A 110 -9.09 -1.31 3.83
C GLU A 110 -8.04 -0.26 4.18
N LEU A 111 -7.79 -0.13 5.49
CA LEU A 111 -6.61 0.55 5.99
C LEU A 111 -5.41 -0.42 5.97
N ALA A 112 -4.37 -0.07 5.22
CA ALA A 112 -3.13 -0.83 5.22
C ALA A 112 -2.15 -0.31 6.28
N ILE A 113 -1.50 -1.24 7.00
CA ILE A 113 -0.40 -0.94 7.93
C ILE A 113 0.92 -1.39 7.32
N VAL A 114 1.89 -0.48 7.23
CA VAL A 114 3.25 -0.79 6.80
C VAL A 114 4.14 -0.96 8.02
N ILE A 115 4.71 -2.15 8.19
CA ILE A 115 5.62 -2.46 9.29
C ILE A 115 7.03 -1.94 8.97
N GLY A 116 7.46 -0.90 9.68
CA GLY A 116 8.76 -0.25 9.46
C GLY A 116 9.96 -0.92 10.15
N THR A 117 9.73 -1.83 11.11
CA THR A 117 10.81 -2.49 11.86
C THR A 117 10.49 -3.97 12.03
N ARG A 118 11.50 -4.83 11.81
CA ARG A 118 11.36 -6.27 12.03
C ARG A 118 11.02 -6.52 13.50
N ALA A 119 9.95 -7.28 13.73
CA ALA A 119 9.50 -7.65 15.06
C ALA A 119 9.01 -9.10 15.10
N LYS A 120 8.92 -9.65 16.31
CA LYS A 120 8.39 -10.99 16.63
C LYS A 120 7.88 -10.94 18.07
N ASP A 121 6.76 -11.61 18.34
CA ASP A 121 6.16 -11.74 19.68
C ASP A 121 5.86 -10.37 20.36
N LEU A 122 5.20 -9.48 19.60
CA LEU A 122 4.68 -8.18 20.07
C LEU A 122 3.24 -8.30 20.60
#